data_AF-R8WT38-F1
#
_entry.id   AF-R8WT38-F1
#
_cell.length_a   1.000
_cell.length_b   1.000
_cell.length_c   1.000
_cell.angle_alpha   90.00
_cell.angle_beta   90.00
_cell.angle_gamma   90.00
#
_symmetry.space_group_name_H-M   'P 1'
#
loop_
_entity.id
_entity.type
_entity.pdbx_description
1 polymer ?
#
loop_
_entity_poly.entity_id
_entity_poly.type
_entity_poly.pdbx_seq_one_letter_code
_entity_poly.pdbx_strand_id
1 'polypeptide(L)'
;MVVHYDNGRQHLIKTRDLRVCAFYAGWLGVNKIINTRDIPHQDAESCRQALNKLINQFIPNAEQRARLFSDMETARDENILPLESFDWLEQDERATFWLWAYICKAGDYELGIDKPANAEFGKNWYQRMNLSVSPTSHQERINIIISFFDNIIIPTPPVNHLKRQVMDRLKDQWKNIYSKPAPLKWLPNEEDAVLWAWNSLKSLQEERNAPTIGLSLNISTPGMSTWFTPLSHSERNLALRTAIDLWDDAPDTKRLFLLNLNKAWNQQKLRQSRTDKKALNTYLKNETKTRLDFMAERSGVRISDMLEMLINDHYRKTCGGE
;
A
#
# COMPACT_ATOMS: atom_id res chain seq x y z
N MET A 1 -24.39 -52.33 29.82
CA MET A 1 -24.46 -50.90 30.21
C MET A 1 -23.05 -50.40 30.33
N VAL A 2 -22.52 -49.78 29.26
CA VAL A 2 -21.16 -49.25 29.26
C VAL A 2 -21.22 -47.90 29.97
N VAL A 3 -20.63 -47.84 31.16
CA VAL A 3 -20.47 -46.60 31.92
C VAL A 3 -19.43 -45.77 31.19
N HIS A 4 -19.89 -44.76 30.44
CA HIS A 4 -19.03 -43.69 29.98
C HIS A 4 -18.53 -42.93 31.21
N TYR A 5 -17.29 -43.19 31.61
CA TYR A 5 -16.54 -42.29 32.48
C TYR A 5 -16.28 -41.02 31.70
N ASP A 6 -17.15 -40.03 31.87
CA ASP A 6 -16.88 -38.66 31.48
C ASP A 6 -15.76 -38.15 32.38
N ASN A 7 -14.52 -38.31 31.91
CA ASN A 7 -13.32 -37.89 32.62
C ASN A 7 -13.41 -36.36 32.72
N GLY A 8 -13.73 -35.84 33.90
CA GLY A 8 -14.04 -34.44 34.23
C GLY A 8 -12.93 -33.40 33.97
N ARG A 9 -12.28 -33.45 32.81
CA ARG A 9 -11.45 -32.37 32.26
C ARG A 9 -12.40 -31.38 31.60
N GLN A 10 -12.91 -30.44 32.39
CA GLN A 10 -13.59 -29.27 31.82
C GLN A 10 -12.62 -28.56 30.85
N HIS A 11 -12.95 -28.61 29.56
CA HIS A 11 -12.28 -27.84 28.53
C HIS A 11 -12.71 -26.38 28.66
N LEU A 12 -11.81 -25.55 29.18
CA LEU A 12 -12.03 -24.13 29.44
C LEU A 12 -12.20 -23.38 28.10
N ILE A 13 -11.23 -23.58 27.20
CA ILE A 13 -11.25 -23.00 25.86
C ILE A 13 -11.94 -23.98 24.90
N LYS A 14 -13.07 -23.55 24.31
CA LYS A 14 -13.88 -24.38 23.40
C LYS A 14 -13.85 -23.91 21.94
N THR A 15 -13.37 -22.69 21.68
CA THR A 15 -13.31 -22.09 20.34
C THR A 15 -12.56 -22.98 19.35
N ARG A 16 -12.97 -22.94 18.08
CA ARG A 16 -12.29 -23.60 16.95
C ARG A 16 -11.63 -22.58 16.02
N ASP A 17 -11.59 -21.32 16.42
CA ASP A 17 -10.93 -20.26 15.68
C ASP A 17 -9.44 -20.21 16.06
N LEU A 18 -8.57 -20.41 15.07
CA LEU A 18 -7.13 -20.35 15.25
C LEU A 18 -6.66 -18.95 15.70
N ARG A 19 -7.28 -17.87 15.22
CA ARG A 19 -6.95 -16.49 15.62
C ARG A 19 -7.15 -16.31 17.13
N VAL A 20 -8.28 -16.81 17.64
CA VAL A 20 -8.62 -16.74 19.06
C VAL A 20 -7.69 -17.62 19.90
N CYS A 21 -7.40 -18.85 19.46
CA CYS A 21 -6.46 -19.73 20.17
C CYS A 21 -5.05 -19.13 20.21
N ALA A 22 -4.54 -18.63 19.09
CA ALA A 22 -3.24 -17.97 19.02
C ALA A 22 -3.19 -16.72 19.91
N PHE A 23 -4.27 -15.93 19.92
CA PHE A 23 -4.40 -14.79 20.81
C PHE A 23 -4.31 -15.19 22.29
N TYR A 24 -5.03 -16.23 22.72
CA TYR A 24 -4.93 -16.71 24.12
C TYR A 24 -3.51 -17.13 24.49
N ALA A 25 -2.81 -17.84 23.60
CA ALA A 25 -1.40 -18.19 23.81
C ALA A 25 -0.52 -16.94 23.97
N GLY A 26 -0.69 -15.95 23.09
CA GLY A 26 0.07 -14.69 23.14
C GLY A 26 -0.24 -13.86 24.39
N TRP A 27 -1.51 -13.71 24.74
CA TRP A 27 -1.95 -12.90 25.87
C TRP A 27 -1.45 -13.47 27.20
N LEU A 28 -1.48 -14.79 27.38
CA LEU A 28 -0.90 -15.46 28.55
C LEU A 28 0.61 -15.20 28.67
N GLY A 29 1.32 -15.18 27.54
CA GLY A 29 2.75 -14.90 27.48
C GLY A 29 3.10 -13.45 27.79
N VAL A 30 2.38 -12.48 27.21
CA VAL A 30 2.56 -11.04 27.43
C VAL A 30 2.32 -10.67 28.89
N ASN A 31 1.26 -11.23 29.51
CA ASN A 31 0.95 -11.01 30.91
C ASN A 31 1.80 -11.88 31.87
N LYS A 32 2.76 -12.65 31.36
CA LYS A 32 3.67 -13.51 32.14
C LYS A 32 2.95 -14.50 33.06
N ILE A 33 1.76 -14.94 32.70
CA ILE A 33 0.94 -15.87 33.50
C ILE A 33 1.46 -17.30 33.30
N ILE A 34 1.65 -17.69 32.03
CA ILE A 34 2.13 -19.03 31.64
C ILE A 34 3.09 -18.87 30.46
N ASN A 35 4.16 -19.66 30.42
CA ASN A 35 5.04 -19.72 29.25
C ASN A 35 4.38 -20.53 28.12
N THR A 36 4.10 -19.89 26.99
CA THR A 36 3.35 -20.44 25.86
C THR A 36 4.20 -20.69 24.60
N ARG A 37 5.53 -20.65 24.70
CA ARG A 37 6.44 -20.77 23.55
C ARG A 37 6.29 -22.06 22.74
N ASP A 38 5.94 -23.17 23.40
CA ASP A 38 5.85 -24.50 22.78
C ASP A 38 4.44 -24.82 22.26
N ILE A 39 3.53 -23.83 22.24
CA ILE A 39 2.16 -24.04 21.78
C ILE A 39 2.15 -24.10 20.24
N PRO A 40 1.53 -25.13 19.64
CA PRO A 40 1.42 -25.22 18.19
C PRO A 40 0.47 -24.15 17.65
N HIS A 41 0.85 -23.55 16.52
CA HIS A 41 0.08 -22.51 15.82
C HIS A 41 -0.37 -22.93 14.41
N GLN A 42 -0.27 -24.22 14.08
CA GLN A 42 -0.57 -24.75 12.74
C GLN A 42 -2.07 -24.92 12.51
N ASP A 43 -2.79 -25.39 13.53
CA ASP A 43 -4.23 -25.62 13.47
C ASP A 43 -4.90 -25.31 14.82
N ALA A 44 -6.18 -24.95 14.76
CA ALA A 44 -6.92 -24.51 15.93
C ALA A 44 -7.10 -25.61 16.98
N GLU A 45 -7.22 -26.87 16.56
CA GLU A 45 -7.48 -28.00 17.45
C GLU A 45 -6.25 -28.32 18.30
N SER A 46 -5.09 -28.45 17.66
CA SER A 46 -3.81 -28.68 18.34
C SER A 46 -3.48 -27.54 19.30
N CYS A 47 -3.66 -26.29 18.86
CA CYS A 47 -3.44 -25.10 19.68
C CYS A 47 -4.33 -25.13 20.94
N ARG A 48 -5.64 -25.36 20.74
CA ARG A 48 -6.64 -25.45 21.81
C ARG A 48 -6.34 -26.57 22.80
N GLN A 49 -5.97 -27.76 22.31
CA GLN A 49 -5.68 -28.90 23.16
C GLN A 49 -4.43 -28.64 24.02
N ALA A 50 -3.37 -28.10 23.42
CA ALA A 50 -2.14 -27.73 24.11
C ALA A 50 -2.41 -26.66 25.18
N LEU A 51 -3.15 -25.60 24.83
CA LEU A 51 -3.53 -24.54 25.76
C LEU A 51 -4.32 -25.05 26.96
N ASN A 52 -5.39 -25.82 26.72
CA ASN A 52 -6.20 -26.37 27.81
C ASN A 52 -5.37 -27.29 28.72
N LYS A 53 -4.48 -28.12 28.14
CA LYS A 53 -3.59 -28.98 28.92
C LYS A 53 -2.66 -28.14 29.80
N LEU A 54 -2.06 -27.10 29.24
CA LEU A 54 -1.12 -26.24 29.93
C LEU A 54 -1.79 -25.44 31.07
N ILE A 55 -2.94 -24.82 30.79
CA ILE A 55 -3.71 -24.08 31.81
C ILE A 55 -4.12 -25.01 32.96
N ASN A 56 -4.58 -26.22 32.65
CA ASN A 56 -4.98 -27.20 33.67
C ASN A 56 -3.80 -27.69 34.53
N GLN A 57 -2.58 -27.67 33.99
CA GLN A 57 -1.37 -28.04 34.73
C GLN A 57 -0.90 -26.91 35.66
N PHE A 58 -0.92 -25.66 35.18
CA PHE A 58 -0.45 -24.51 35.95
C PHE A 58 -1.48 -23.96 36.94
N ILE A 59 -2.77 -24.12 36.64
CA ILE A 59 -3.88 -23.58 37.44
C ILE A 59 -4.87 -24.71 37.73
N PRO A 60 -4.62 -25.52 38.79
CA PRO A 60 -5.48 -26.65 39.10
C PRO A 60 -6.85 -26.24 39.67
N ASN A 61 -6.94 -25.08 40.32
CA ASN A 61 -8.18 -24.58 40.91
C ASN A 61 -9.20 -24.17 39.82
N ALA A 62 -10.42 -24.72 39.90
CA ALA A 62 -11.49 -24.48 38.92
C ALA A 62 -12.01 -23.03 38.91
N GLU A 63 -12.13 -22.38 40.08
CA GLU A 63 -12.57 -20.99 40.17
C GLU A 63 -11.51 -20.04 39.59
N GLN A 64 -10.23 -20.28 39.85
CA GLN A 64 -9.14 -19.50 39.27
C GLN A 64 -9.09 -19.65 37.74
N ARG A 65 -9.32 -20.85 37.21
CA ARG A 65 -9.45 -21.09 35.77
C ARG A 65 -10.64 -20.33 35.18
N ALA A 66 -11.79 -20.34 35.84
CA ALA A 66 -12.97 -19.62 35.39
C ALA A 66 -12.73 -18.10 35.33
N ARG A 67 -12.05 -17.53 36.36
CA ARG A 67 -11.64 -16.12 36.37
C ARG A 67 -10.68 -15.80 35.24
N LEU A 68 -9.63 -16.59 35.07
CA LEU A 68 -8.67 -16.42 33.97
C LEU A 68 -9.37 -16.46 32.60
N PHE A 69 -10.34 -17.36 32.41
CA PHE A 69 -11.10 -17.42 31.17
C PHE A 69 -11.94 -16.17 30.94
N SER A 70 -12.59 -15.66 31.98
CA SER A 70 -13.31 -14.38 31.90
C SER A 70 -12.38 -13.23 31.51
N ASP A 71 -11.16 -13.19 32.07
CA ASP A 71 -10.16 -12.18 31.74
C ASP A 71 -9.67 -12.32 30.29
N MET A 72 -9.42 -13.57 29.84
CA MET A 72 -9.03 -13.87 28.45
C MET A 72 -10.12 -13.48 27.45
N GLU A 73 -11.41 -13.76 27.73
CA GLU A 73 -12.53 -13.37 26.86
C GLU A 73 -12.67 -11.84 26.81
N THR A 74 -12.54 -11.15 27.95
CA THR A 74 -12.53 -9.68 27.99
C THR A 74 -11.37 -9.11 27.18
N ALA A 75 -10.18 -9.71 27.30
CA ALA A 75 -9.02 -9.33 26.51
C ALA A 75 -9.19 -9.62 25.01
N ARG A 76 -9.88 -10.71 24.65
CA ARG A 76 -10.20 -11.06 23.27
C ARG A 76 -11.08 -10.00 22.64
N ASP A 77 -12.15 -9.61 23.31
CA ASP A 77 -13.09 -8.62 22.80
C ASP A 77 -12.45 -7.23 22.64
N GLU A 78 -11.40 -6.95 23.41
CA GLU A 78 -10.55 -5.76 23.27
C GLU A 78 -9.57 -5.85 22.09
N ASN A 79 -8.99 -7.03 21.85
CA ASN A 79 -7.83 -7.17 20.95
C ASN A 79 -8.14 -7.77 19.58
N ILE A 80 -9.08 -8.71 19.48
CA ILE A 80 -9.38 -9.37 18.21
C ILE A 80 -10.42 -8.54 17.47
N LEU A 81 -10.00 -7.93 16.36
CA LEU A 81 -10.93 -7.28 15.46
C LEU A 81 -11.74 -8.35 14.72
N PRO A 82 -13.08 -8.24 14.71
CA PRO A 82 -13.93 -9.14 13.94
C PRO A 82 -13.65 -8.95 12.45
N LEU A 83 -13.80 -10.00 11.64
CA LEU A 83 -13.38 -9.99 10.22
C LEU A 83 -14.11 -8.90 9.42
N GLU A 84 -15.34 -8.60 9.80
CA GLU A 84 -16.20 -7.56 9.23
C GLU A 84 -15.57 -6.16 9.35
N SER A 85 -14.63 -5.97 10.29
CA SER A 85 -13.86 -4.72 10.40
C SER A 85 -12.96 -4.47 9.17
N PHE A 86 -12.66 -5.52 8.41
CA PHE A 86 -11.79 -5.50 7.25
C PHE A 86 -12.55 -5.55 5.91
N ASP A 87 -13.89 -5.65 5.90
CA ASP A 87 -14.71 -5.75 4.67
C ASP A 87 -14.46 -4.62 3.67
N TRP A 88 -14.18 -3.42 4.16
CA TRP A 88 -13.89 -2.26 3.32
C TRP A 88 -12.57 -2.39 2.55
N LEU A 89 -11.68 -3.28 2.98
CA LEU A 89 -10.44 -3.65 2.28
C LEU A 89 -10.71 -4.75 1.27
N GLU A 90 -11.50 -5.77 1.62
CA GLU A 90 -11.90 -6.84 0.69
C GLU A 90 -12.53 -6.30 -0.60
N GLN A 91 -13.31 -5.22 -0.48
CA GLN A 91 -14.01 -4.61 -1.60
C GLN A 91 -13.19 -3.58 -2.40
N ASP A 92 -12.03 -3.16 -1.89
CA ASP A 92 -11.21 -2.10 -2.50
C ASP A 92 -9.71 -2.46 -2.45
N GLU A 93 -9.19 -2.90 -3.59
CA GLU A 93 -7.78 -3.29 -3.75
C GLU A 93 -6.83 -2.11 -3.51
N ARG A 94 -7.24 -0.89 -3.87
CA ARG A 94 -6.44 0.33 -3.67
C ARG A 94 -6.40 0.71 -2.20
N ALA A 95 -7.53 0.58 -1.49
CA ALA A 95 -7.59 0.77 -0.04
C ALA A 95 -6.69 -0.23 0.70
N THR A 96 -6.74 -1.50 0.29
CA THR A 96 -5.90 -2.57 0.83
C THR A 96 -4.42 -2.28 0.62
N PHE A 97 -4.05 -1.89 -0.59
CA PHE A 97 -2.66 -1.55 -0.90
C PHE A 97 -2.20 -0.34 -0.10
N TRP A 98 -3.01 0.72 -0.05
CA TRP A 98 -2.73 1.92 0.74
C TRP A 98 -2.50 1.57 2.21
N LEU A 99 -3.41 0.82 2.84
CA LEU A 99 -3.30 0.50 4.25
C LEU A 99 -2.07 -0.37 4.53
N TRP A 100 -1.84 -1.40 3.71
CA TRP A 100 -0.65 -2.25 3.82
C TRP A 100 0.64 -1.41 3.73
N ALA A 101 0.76 -0.55 2.72
CA ALA A 101 1.95 0.27 2.53
C ALA A 101 2.08 1.36 3.62
N TYR A 102 0.96 1.86 4.16
CA TYR A 102 0.93 2.75 5.32
C TYR A 102 1.51 2.07 6.55
N ILE A 103 1.01 0.88 6.94
CA ILE A 103 1.48 0.18 8.15
C ILE A 103 2.94 -0.28 8.04
N CYS A 104 3.45 -0.53 6.83
CA CYS A 104 4.87 -0.81 6.60
C CYS A 104 5.78 0.35 7.07
N LYS A 105 5.28 1.59 7.04
CA LYS A 105 6.06 2.81 7.32
C LYS A 105 5.66 3.55 8.58
N ALA A 106 4.39 3.53 8.94
CA ALA A 106 3.85 4.26 10.06
C ALA A 106 4.68 4.01 11.31
N GLY A 107 5.15 5.09 11.93
CA GLY A 107 5.73 5.03 13.27
C GLY A 107 4.69 4.59 14.29
N ASP A 108 5.13 4.03 15.42
CA ASP A 108 4.22 3.55 16.46
C ASP A 108 3.27 4.66 16.97
N TYR A 109 3.80 5.88 17.08
CA TYR A 109 3.04 7.08 17.44
C TYR A 109 2.02 7.48 16.36
N GLU A 110 2.40 7.44 15.08
CA GLU A 110 1.50 7.77 13.96
C GLU A 110 0.35 6.77 13.89
N LEU A 111 0.66 5.48 14.08
CA LEU A 111 -0.35 4.42 14.17
C LEU A 111 -1.26 4.58 15.41
N GLY A 112 -0.80 5.27 16.44
CA GLY A 112 -1.54 5.48 17.68
C GLY A 112 -1.56 4.23 18.58
N ILE A 113 -0.58 3.32 18.43
CA ILE A 113 -0.43 2.14 19.28
C ILE A 113 0.97 2.15 19.86
N ASP A 114 1.05 2.37 21.17
CA ASP A 114 2.31 2.45 21.89
C ASP A 114 3.18 1.21 21.66
N LYS A 115 4.48 1.44 21.53
CA LYS A 115 5.47 0.39 21.37
C LYS A 115 5.64 -0.41 22.68
N PRO A 116 6.04 -1.69 22.61
CA PRO A 116 6.32 -2.47 23.81
C PRO A 116 7.54 -1.90 24.56
N ALA A 117 7.62 -2.12 25.87
CA ALA A 117 8.67 -1.55 26.72
C ALA A 117 10.10 -1.91 26.26
N ASN A 118 10.27 -3.08 25.66
CA ASN A 118 11.52 -3.61 25.12
C ASN A 118 11.64 -3.45 23.59
N ALA A 119 10.91 -2.49 22.99
CA ALA A 119 10.96 -2.26 21.55
C ALA A 119 12.36 -1.88 21.07
N GLU A 120 12.80 -2.55 20.00
CA GLU A 120 14.03 -2.19 19.28
C GLU A 120 13.96 -0.74 18.78
N PHE A 121 15.04 0.01 19.01
CA PHE A 121 15.13 1.40 18.57
C PHE A 121 15.11 1.50 17.04
N GLY A 122 14.34 2.47 16.52
CA GLY A 122 14.26 2.75 15.09
C GLY A 122 13.41 1.79 14.26
N LYS A 123 12.83 0.74 14.86
CA LYS A 123 11.88 -0.16 14.18
C LYS A 123 10.45 0.17 14.57
N ASN A 124 9.51 0.13 13.61
CA ASN A 124 8.07 0.20 13.88
C ASN A 124 7.46 -1.19 14.15
N TRP A 125 6.16 -1.24 14.48
CA TRP A 125 5.43 -2.49 14.70
C TRP A 125 5.59 -3.51 13.58
N TYR A 126 5.44 -3.07 12.32
CA TYR A 126 5.49 -3.97 11.16
C TYR A 126 6.85 -4.65 11.04
N GLN A 127 7.93 -3.87 11.21
CA GLN A 127 9.31 -4.35 11.17
C GLN A 127 9.64 -5.27 12.34
N ARG A 128 9.13 -4.99 13.55
CA ARG A 128 9.34 -5.86 14.72
C ARG A 128 8.67 -7.22 14.56
N MET A 129 7.54 -7.28 13.85
CA MET A 129 6.83 -8.52 13.54
C MET A 129 7.43 -9.31 12.37
N ASN A 130 8.40 -8.72 11.65
CA ASN A 130 9.05 -9.34 10.50
C ASN A 130 8.05 -9.84 9.43
N LEU A 131 7.01 -9.03 9.17
CA LEU A 131 5.99 -9.34 8.16
C LEU A 131 6.53 -9.14 6.73
N SER A 132 5.97 -9.89 5.77
CA SER A 132 6.41 -9.86 4.36
C SER A 132 6.27 -8.46 3.75
N VAL A 133 7.34 -7.94 3.12
CA VAL A 133 7.31 -6.66 2.40
C VAL A 133 6.99 -6.81 0.91
N SER A 134 6.74 -8.04 0.45
CA SER A 134 6.55 -8.36 -0.97
C SER A 134 5.25 -9.12 -1.24
N PRO A 135 4.08 -8.65 -0.76
CA PRO A 135 2.83 -9.30 -1.10
C PRO A 135 2.53 -9.16 -2.59
N THR A 136 2.05 -10.25 -3.17
CA THR A 136 1.89 -10.45 -4.61
C THR A 136 0.43 -10.40 -5.06
N SER A 137 -0.50 -10.31 -4.12
CA SER A 137 -1.95 -10.28 -4.38
C SER A 137 -2.71 -9.46 -3.34
N HIS A 138 -3.93 -9.04 -3.71
CA HIS A 138 -4.90 -8.43 -2.80
C HIS A 138 -5.10 -9.28 -1.55
N GLN A 139 -5.39 -10.57 -1.70
CA GLN A 139 -5.66 -11.47 -0.57
C GLN A 139 -4.47 -11.60 0.37
N GLU A 140 -3.25 -11.66 -0.17
CA GLU A 140 -2.04 -11.71 0.65
C GLU A 140 -1.88 -10.45 1.51
N ARG A 141 -2.17 -9.26 0.95
CA ARG A 141 -2.15 -8.00 1.71
C ARG A 141 -3.20 -8.00 2.82
N ILE A 142 -4.40 -8.49 2.57
CA ILE A 142 -5.45 -8.60 3.60
C ILE A 142 -4.99 -9.50 4.74
N ASN A 143 -4.48 -10.68 4.41
CA ASN A 143 -4.00 -11.64 5.42
C ASN A 143 -2.86 -11.04 6.26
N ILE A 144 -1.96 -10.27 5.64
CA ILE A 144 -0.90 -9.53 6.34
C ILE A 144 -1.49 -8.46 7.26
N ILE A 145 -2.47 -7.68 6.81
CA ILE A 145 -3.11 -6.63 7.62
C ILE A 145 -3.83 -7.25 8.83
N ILE A 146 -4.59 -8.34 8.63
CA ILE A 146 -5.24 -9.07 9.72
C ILE A 146 -4.18 -9.58 10.71
N SER A 147 -3.14 -10.23 10.20
CA SER A 147 -2.04 -10.75 11.01
C SER A 147 -1.32 -9.63 11.79
N PHE A 148 -1.14 -8.46 11.18
CA PHE A 148 -0.56 -7.29 11.83
C PHE A 148 -1.37 -6.87 13.04
N PHE A 149 -2.69 -6.69 12.88
CA PHE A 149 -3.55 -6.31 14.00
C PHE A 149 -3.63 -7.42 15.05
N ASP A 150 -3.73 -8.69 14.67
CA ASP A 150 -3.83 -9.82 15.61
C ASP A 150 -2.58 -9.98 16.49
N ASN A 151 -1.40 -9.72 15.93
CA ASN A 151 -0.13 -9.86 16.66
C ASN A 151 0.18 -8.70 17.62
N ILE A 152 -0.52 -7.56 17.53
CA ILE A 152 -0.40 -6.48 18.52
C ILE A 152 -1.24 -6.87 19.73
N ILE A 153 -0.63 -7.22 20.86
CA ILE A 153 -1.42 -7.54 22.07
C ILE A 153 -1.40 -6.34 23.01
N ILE A 154 -2.56 -5.74 23.20
CA ILE A 154 -2.82 -4.68 24.17
C ILE A 154 -3.11 -5.34 25.52
N PRO A 155 -2.28 -5.10 26.54
CA PRO A 155 -2.53 -5.60 27.88
C PRO A 155 -3.85 -5.04 28.43
N THR A 156 -4.65 -5.91 29.04
CA THR A 156 -5.88 -5.57 29.74
C THR A 156 -5.77 -6.03 31.20
N PRO A 157 -6.38 -5.32 32.17
CA PRO A 157 -7.12 -4.04 32.08
C PRO A 157 -6.23 -2.78 31.95
N PRO A 158 -6.77 -1.60 31.53
CA PRO A 158 -8.17 -1.32 31.20
C PRO A 158 -8.57 -1.65 29.75
N VAL A 159 -9.87 -1.83 29.51
CA VAL A 159 -10.48 -2.00 28.17
C VAL A 159 -10.72 -0.61 27.57
N ASN A 160 -10.17 -0.33 26.38
CA ASN A 160 -10.25 1.00 25.74
C ASN A 160 -10.63 0.97 24.25
N HIS A 161 -10.82 -0.22 23.68
CA HIS A 161 -11.12 -0.48 22.28
C HIS A 161 -10.14 0.18 21.30
N LEU A 162 -8.85 0.25 21.66
CA LEU A 162 -7.86 1.05 20.93
C LEU A 162 -7.71 0.59 19.48
N LYS A 163 -7.64 -0.71 19.20
CA LYS A 163 -7.52 -1.21 17.81
C LYS A 163 -8.73 -0.83 16.96
N ARG A 164 -9.94 -0.82 17.54
CA ARG A 164 -11.16 -0.41 16.84
C ARG A 164 -11.09 1.06 16.47
N GLN A 165 -10.69 1.92 17.42
CA GLN A 165 -10.48 3.35 17.17
C GLN A 165 -9.42 3.61 16.10
N VAL A 166 -8.31 2.86 16.11
CA VAL A 166 -7.26 2.94 15.08
C VAL A 166 -7.81 2.54 13.71
N MET A 167 -8.56 1.44 13.62
CA MET A 167 -9.19 0.99 12.36
C MET A 167 -10.18 2.03 11.82
N ASP A 168 -11.03 2.60 12.68
CA ASP A 168 -12.00 3.63 12.30
C ASP A 168 -11.30 4.89 11.77
N ARG A 169 -10.24 5.33 12.46
CA ARG A 169 -9.41 6.47 12.02
C ARG A 169 -8.75 6.21 10.67
N LEU A 170 -8.21 5.01 10.44
CA LEU A 170 -7.60 4.62 9.16
C LEU A 170 -8.64 4.59 8.04
N LYS A 171 -9.85 4.10 8.33
CA LYS A 171 -10.98 4.12 7.40
C LYS A 171 -11.39 5.56 7.05
N ASP A 172 -11.40 6.47 8.03
CA ASP A 172 -11.69 7.89 7.79
C ASP A 172 -10.58 8.60 7.00
N GLN A 173 -9.31 8.29 7.26
CA GLN A 173 -8.20 8.74 6.43
C GLN A 173 -8.38 8.27 4.98
N TRP A 174 -8.75 7.00 4.78
CA TRP A 174 -9.03 6.47 3.45
C TRP A 174 -10.19 7.20 2.78
N LYS A 175 -11.30 7.47 3.47
CA LYS A 175 -12.43 8.25 2.92
C LYS A 175 -11.97 9.60 2.38
N ASN A 176 -11.09 10.30 3.10
CA ASN A 176 -10.54 11.60 2.69
C ASN A 176 -9.62 11.48 1.45
N ILE A 177 -8.91 10.36 1.30
CA ILE A 177 -8.09 10.07 0.12
C ILE A 177 -9.00 9.72 -1.07
N TYR A 178 -9.97 8.84 -0.84
CA TYR A 178 -10.91 8.35 -1.85
C TYR A 178 -11.78 9.46 -2.43
N SER A 179 -12.19 10.44 -1.61
CA SER A 179 -12.98 11.59 -2.07
C SER A 179 -12.23 12.50 -3.04
N LYS A 180 -10.89 12.42 -3.11
CA LYS A 180 -10.09 13.19 -4.05
C LYS A 180 -10.13 12.55 -5.45
N PRO A 181 -10.02 13.34 -6.54
CA PRO A 181 -9.94 12.77 -7.87
C PRO A 181 -8.81 11.74 -7.96
N ALA A 182 -9.12 10.56 -8.52
CA ALA A 182 -8.14 9.50 -8.65
C ALA A 182 -6.85 10.04 -9.33
N PRO A 183 -5.67 9.77 -8.76
CA PRO A 183 -4.43 10.26 -9.32
C PRO A 183 -4.20 9.64 -10.72
N LEU A 184 -3.51 10.39 -11.57
CA LEU A 184 -3.05 9.94 -12.89
C LEU A 184 -4.16 9.46 -13.84
N LYS A 185 -5.39 9.98 -13.76
CA LYS A 185 -6.45 9.71 -14.75
C LYS A 185 -6.04 10.00 -16.21
N TRP A 186 -5.10 10.91 -16.41
CA TRP A 186 -4.58 11.29 -17.73
C TRP A 186 -3.53 10.31 -18.29
N LEU A 187 -2.96 9.43 -17.45
CA LEU A 187 -1.92 8.49 -17.86
C LEU A 187 -2.59 7.22 -18.42
N PRO A 188 -2.21 6.77 -19.64
CA PRO A 188 -2.68 5.50 -20.18
C PRO A 188 -2.29 4.33 -19.28
N ASN A 189 -3.18 3.35 -19.15
CA ASN A 189 -2.87 2.08 -18.47
C ASN A 189 -2.15 1.12 -19.42
N GLU A 190 -0.98 1.54 -19.87
CA GLU A 190 -0.09 0.79 -20.77
C GLU A 190 1.24 0.55 -20.07
N GLU A 191 1.92 -0.55 -20.37
CA GLU A 191 3.13 -0.94 -19.65
C GLU A 191 4.21 0.14 -19.68
N ASP A 192 4.51 0.68 -20.86
CA ASP A 192 5.54 1.71 -21.04
C ASP A 192 5.19 3.01 -20.31
N ALA A 193 3.92 3.43 -20.37
CA ALA A 193 3.45 4.65 -19.72
C ALA A 193 3.54 4.55 -18.19
N VAL A 194 3.09 3.42 -17.63
CA VAL A 194 3.15 3.16 -16.19
C VAL A 194 4.59 2.97 -15.72
N LEU A 195 5.42 2.26 -16.50
CA LEU A 195 6.84 2.08 -16.20
C LEU A 195 7.59 3.42 -16.19
N TRP A 196 7.34 4.27 -17.19
CA TRP A 196 7.91 5.61 -17.26
C TRP A 196 7.51 6.47 -16.04
N ALA A 197 6.23 6.45 -15.66
CA ALA A 197 5.74 7.22 -14.53
C ALA A 197 6.33 6.71 -13.19
N TRP A 198 6.45 5.39 -13.03
CA TRP A 198 7.10 4.76 -11.87
C TRP A 198 8.57 5.16 -11.77
N ASN A 199 9.33 5.11 -12.87
CA ASN A 199 10.74 5.51 -12.89
C ASN A 199 10.91 7.02 -12.59
N SER A 200 9.97 7.84 -13.07
CA SER A 200 9.96 9.29 -12.78
C SER A 200 9.72 9.55 -11.28
N LEU A 201 8.79 8.83 -10.66
CA LEU A 201 8.57 8.88 -9.21
C LEU A 201 9.81 8.43 -8.44
N LYS A 202 10.43 7.33 -8.88
CA LYS A 202 11.64 6.77 -8.26
C LYS A 202 12.80 7.76 -8.29
N SER A 203 13.07 8.37 -9.45
CA SER A 203 14.10 9.42 -9.60
C SER A 203 13.88 10.57 -8.61
N LEU A 204 12.65 11.06 -8.48
CA LEU A 204 12.33 12.14 -7.54
C LEU A 204 12.56 11.72 -6.08
N GLN A 205 12.19 10.48 -5.73
CA GLN A 205 12.39 9.97 -4.37
C GLN A 205 13.88 9.74 -4.05
N GLU A 206 14.67 9.30 -5.02
CA GLU A 206 16.13 9.15 -4.89
C GLU A 206 16.84 10.50 -4.77
N GLU A 207 16.47 11.49 -5.59
CA GLU A 207 17.01 12.86 -5.50
C GLU A 207 16.76 13.49 -4.13
N ARG A 208 15.58 13.26 -3.54
CA ARG A 208 15.25 13.74 -2.19
C ARG A 208 16.02 13.04 -1.08
N ASN A 209 16.39 11.78 -1.28
CA ASN A 209 17.14 11.00 -0.31
C ASN A 209 18.67 11.20 -0.43
N ALA A 210 19.14 11.96 -1.43
CA ALA A 210 20.54 12.30 -1.55
C ALA A 210 21.00 13.21 -0.40
N PRO A 211 22.14 12.92 0.26
CA PRO A 211 22.63 13.74 1.36
C PRO A 211 22.97 15.14 0.84
N THR A 212 22.16 16.13 1.21
CA THR A 212 22.49 17.53 0.93
C THR A 212 23.67 17.90 1.83
N ILE A 213 24.81 18.25 1.22
CA ILE A 213 26.01 18.72 1.93
C ILE A 213 25.66 20.05 2.59
N GLY A 214 25.24 20.00 3.86
CA GLY A 214 24.88 21.18 4.64
C GLY A 214 23.60 21.00 5.46
N LEU A 215 23.75 20.55 6.71
CA LEU A 215 22.92 20.88 7.87
C LEU A 215 21.38 20.72 7.81
N SER A 216 20.78 19.94 6.91
CA SER A 216 19.38 19.53 7.06
C SER A 216 19.28 18.06 7.47
N LEU A 217 18.93 17.80 8.73
CA LEU A 217 18.29 16.54 9.16
C LEU A 217 16.89 16.48 8.54
N ASN A 218 16.80 16.37 7.22
CA ASN A 218 15.55 16.02 6.56
C ASN A 218 15.34 14.52 6.80
N ILE A 219 14.64 14.21 7.90
CA ILE A 219 14.05 12.89 8.18
C ILE A 219 12.89 12.73 7.18
N SER A 220 13.21 12.65 5.90
CA SER A 220 12.23 12.36 4.85
C SER A 220 11.97 10.87 4.92
N THR A 221 10.73 10.46 5.23
CA THR A 221 10.36 9.05 5.18
C THR A 221 10.65 8.52 3.77
N PRO A 222 11.42 7.43 3.60
CA PRO A 222 11.76 6.92 2.28
C PRO A 222 10.50 6.57 1.51
N GLY A 223 10.33 7.21 0.35
CA GLY A 223 9.16 7.01 -0.49
C GLY A 223 9.00 5.55 -0.93
N MET A 224 7.77 5.15 -1.27
CA MET A 224 7.41 3.76 -1.54
C MET A 224 8.35 3.02 -2.52
N SER A 225 8.83 3.71 -3.55
CA SER A 225 9.67 3.09 -4.60
C SER A 225 11.07 2.68 -4.15
N THR A 226 11.51 3.11 -2.96
CA THR A 226 12.85 2.79 -2.45
C THR A 226 12.93 1.46 -1.71
N TRP A 227 11.79 0.86 -1.37
CA TRP A 227 11.73 -0.39 -0.59
C TRP A 227 10.71 -1.40 -1.12
N PHE A 228 9.84 -1.00 -2.05
CA PHE A 228 8.90 -1.89 -2.72
C PHE A 228 9.19 -1.97 -4.22
N THR A 229 9.21 -3.20 -4.76
CA THR A 229 9.39 -3.47 -6.19
C THR A 229 8.16 -4.19 -6.74
N PRO A 230 7.36 -3.56 -7.61
CA PRO A 230 6.18 -4.18 -8.19
C PRO A 230 6.55 -5.31 -9.15
N LEU A 231 5.84 -6.45 -9.05
CA LEU A 231 6.13 -7.66 -9.82
C LEU A 231 5.56 -7.67 -11.25
N SER A 232 4.46 -6.93 -11.48
CA SER A 232 3.74 -6.92 -12.75
C SER A 232 3.33 -5.50 -13.15
N HIS A 233 2.84 -5.34 -14.37
CA HIS A 233 2.27 -4.08 -14.83
C HIS A 233 1.09 -3.61 -13.96
N SER A 234 0.16 -4.50 -13.61
CA SER A 234 -1.00 -4.18 -12.75
C SER A 234 -0.54 -3.72 -11.37
N GLU A 235 0.39 -4.48 -10.77
CA GLU A 235 1.03 -4.15 -9.49
C GLU A 235 1.75 -2.81 -9.53
N ARG A 236 2.44 -2.49 -10.63
CA ARG A 236 3.14 -1.22 -10.81
C ARG A 236 2.17 -0.04 -10.89
N ASN A 237 1.07 -0.19 -11.62
CA ASN A 237 0.05 0.85 -11.71
C ASN A 237 -0.59 1.11 -10.34
N LEU A 238 -0.89 0.03 -9.60
CA LEU A 238 -1.47 0.16 -8.27
C LEU A 238 -0.47 0.77 -7.28
N ALA A 239 0.77 0.30 -7.25
CA ALA A 239 1.84 0.85 -6.42
C ALA A 239 2.11 2.34 -6.70
N LEU A 240 2.07 2.75 -7.97
CA LEU A 240 2.20 4.16 -8.36
C LEU A 240 1.08 5.02 -7.76
N ARG A 241 -0.17 4.53 -7.81
CA ARG A 241 -1.33 5.22 -7.19
C ARG A 241 -1.20 5.26 -5.68
N THR A 242 -0.86 4.13 -5.05
CA THR A 242 -0.61 4.01 -3.61
C THR A 242 0.46 4.98 -3.14
N ALA A 243 1.58 5.10 -3.86
CA ALA A 243 2.64 6.03 -3.50
C ALA A 243 2.18 7.50 -3.56
N ILE A 244 1.28 7.84 -4.48
CA ILE A 244 0.66 9.16 -4.54
C ILE A 244 -0.36 9.34 -3.40
N ASP A 245 -1.08 8.30 -3.01
CA ASP A 245 -2.04 8.34 -1.90
C ASP A 245 -1.36 8.50 -0.54
N LEU A 246 -0.18 7.89 -0.37
CA LEU A 246 0.69 8.02 0.80
C LEU A 246 1.51 9.31 0.85
N TRP A 247 1.34 10.21 -0.12
CA TRP A 247 2.13 11.43 -0.20
C TRP A 247 1.80 12.38 0.96
N ASP A 248 2.69 12.41 1.96
CA ASP A 248 2.50 13.09 3.25
C ASP A 248 3.15 14.49 3.32
N ASP A 249 3.91 14.89 2.30
CA ASP A 249 4.48 16.25 2.24
C ASP A 249 3.40 17.33 2.03
N ALA A 250 3.82 18.59 2.20
CA ALA A 250 3.04 19.77 1.87
C ALA A 250 2.27 19.59 0.53
N PRO A 251 0.94 19.84 0.50
CA PRO A 251 0.08 19.56 -0.65
C PRO A 251 0.58 20.12 -2.00
N ASP A 252 1.28 21.25 -1.95
CA ASP A 252 1.85 21.90 -3.14
C ASP A 252 2.96 21.08 -3.80
N THR A 253 3.73 20.30 -3.03
CA THR A 253 4.79 19.43 -3.58
C THR A 253 4.19 18.30 -4.42
N LYS A 254 3.13 17.66 -3.91
CA LYS A 254 2.36 16.64 -4.62
C LYS A 254 1.76 17.22 -5.90
N ARG A 255 1.13 18.40 -5.80
CA ARG A 255 0.51 19.08 -6.94
C ARG A 255 1.54 19.44 -8.01
N LEU A 256 2.69 19.98 -7.60
CA LEU A 256 3.79 20.34 -8.49
C LEU A 256 4.34 19.10 -9.21
N PHE A 257 4.57 18.01 -8.47
CA PHE A 257 5.01 16.75 -9.07
C PHE A 257 4.03 16.24 -10.12
N LEU A 258 2.74 16.12 -9.78
CA LEU A 258 1.72 15.63 -10.72
C LEU A 258 1.60 16.52 -11.96
N LEU A 259 1.74 17.84 -11.80
CA LEU A 259 1.72 18.80 -12.91
C LEU A 259 2.95 18.65 -13.81
N ASN A 260 4.15 18.52 -13.23
CA ASN A 260 5.39 18.31 -13.98
C ASN A 260 5.39 16.97 -14.70
N LEU A 261 4.90 15.92 -14.04
CA LEU A 261 4.76 14.58 -14.61
C LEU A 261 3.82 14.60 -15.83
N ASN A 262 2.67 15.26 -15.73
CA ASN A 262 1.75 15.39 -16.86
C ASN A 262 2.38 16.18 -18.03
N LYS A 263 3.10 17.28 -17.75
CA LYS A 263 3.80 18.05 -18.79
C LYS A 263 4.87 17.22 -19.50
N ALA A 264 5.70 16.51 -18.73
CA ALA A 264 6.77 15.66 -19.25
C ALA A 264 6.21 14.53 -20.12
N TRP A 265 5.11 13.90 -19.69
CA TRP A 265 4.42 12.88 -20.47
C TRP A 265 3.91 13.41 -21.81
N ASN A 266 3.23 14.56 -21.81
CA ASN A 266 2.74 15.18 -23.06
C ASN A 266 3.90 15.55 -23.99
N GLN A 267 5.03 16.00 -23.45
CA GLN A 267 6.23 16.27 -24.23
C GLN A 267 6.82 14.98 -24.82
N GLN A 268 6.88 13.89 -24.06
CA GLN A 268 7.33 12.59 -24.54
C GLN A 268 6.44 12.08 -25.68
N LYS A 269 5.12 12.14 -25.51
CA LYS A 269 4.16 11.75 -26.55
C LYS A 269 4.32 12.60 -27.81
N LEU A 270 4.55 13.91 -27.66
CA LEU A 270 4.83 14.80 -28.79
C LEU A 270 6.12 14.39 -29.52
N ARG A 271 7.19 14.02 -28.79
CA ARG A 271 8.44 13.53 -29.39
C ARG A 271 8.23 12.21 -30.13
N GLN A 272 7.50 11.27 -29.54
CA GLN A 272 7.15 10.00 -30.19
C GLN A 272 6.35 10.22 -31.47
N SER A 273 5.40 11.16 -31.49
CA SER A 273 4.64 11.50 -32.71
C SER A 273 5.48 12.15 -33.83
N ARG A 274 6.75 12.48 -33.56
CA ARG A 274 7.65 13.21 -34.45
C ARG A 274 8.91 12.42 -34.81
N THR A 275 9.00 11.13 -34.49
CA THR A 275 10.18 10.29 -34.82
C THR A 275 10.55 10.34 -36.30
N ASP A 276 9.53 10.43 -37.17
CA ASP A 276 9.72 10.46 -38.64
C ASP A 276 9.61 11.88 -39.20
N LYS A 277 9.51 12.90 -38.33
CA LYS A 277 9.26 14.29 -38.72
C LYS A 277 10.45 15.17 -38.33
N LYS A 278 11.07 15.81 -39.33
CA LYS A 278 12.08 16.84 -39.10
C LYS A 278 11.44 18.22 -39.14
N ALA A 279 11.74 19.05 -38.14
CA ALA A 279 11.27 20.42 -38.13
C ALA A 279 11.97 21.23 -39.25
N LEU A 280 11.19 21.74 -40.19
CA LEU A 280 11.67 22.70 -41.18
C LEU A 280 11.55 24.12 -40.59
N ASN A 281 12.56 24.52 -39.82
CA ASN A 281 12.64 25.88 -39.29
C ASN A 281 13.23 26.79 -40.38
N THR A 282 12.37 27.49 -41.12
CA THR A 282 12.79 28.41 -42.19
C THR A 282 11.98 29.70 -42.18
N TYR A 283 12.58 30.75 -42.74
CA TYR A 283 11.92 32.03 -42.95
C TYR A 283 11.52 32.15 -44.42
N LEU A 284 10.25 32.46 -44.66
CA LEU A 284 9.73 32.79 -45.98
C LEU A 284 9.48 34.30 -46.06
N LYS A 285 9.67 34.89 -47.25
CA LYS A 285 9.22 36.27 -47.50
C LYS A 285 7.72 36.36 -47.25
N ASN A 286 7.26 37.51 -46.72
CA ASN A 286 5.86 37.72 -46.36
C ASN A 286 4.89 37.34 -47.49
N GLU A 287 5.16 37.80 -48.72
CA GLU A 287 4.30 37.51 -49.87
C GLU A 287 4.24 36.00 -50.20
N THR A 288 5.38 35.30 -50.12
CA THR A 288 5.45 33.84 -50.33
C THR A 288 4.68 33.08 -49.26
N LYS A 289 4.76 33.53 -48.01
CA LYS A 289 3.99 32.95 -46.91
C LYS A 289 2.49 33.16 -47.13
N THR A 290 2.06 34.37 -47.51
CA THR A 290 0.64 34.65 -47.81
C THR A 290 0.10 33.77 -48.94
N ARG A 291 0.89 33.52 -49.99
CA ARG A 291 0.49 32.59 -51.06
C ARG A 291 0.33 31.16 -50.53
N LEU A 292 1.25 30.70 -49.67
CA LEU A 292 1.18 29.39 -49.04
C LEU A 292 -0.03 29.25 -48.10
N ASP A 293 -0.32 30.28 -47.29
CA ASP A 293 -1.49 30.36 -46.42
C ASP A 293 -2.78 30.20 -47.25
N PHE A 294 -2.91 30.98 -48.33
CA PHE A 294 -4.08 30.92 -49.23
C PHE A 294 -4.25 29.55 -49.89
N MET A 295 -3.15 28.92 -50.32
CA MET A 295 -3.18 27.58 -50.90
C MET A 295 -3.64 26.54 -49.87
N ALA A 296 -3.11 26.59 -48.65
CA ALA A 296 -3.47 25.68 -47.57
C ALA A 296 -4.95 25.82 -47.20
N GLU A 297 -5.45 27.05 -47.05
CA GLU A 297 -6.85 27.34 -46.74
C GLU A 297 -7.80 26.83 -47.83
N ARG A 298 -7.50 27.12 -49.12
CA ARG A 298 -8.31 26.67 -50.25
C ARG A 298 -8.37 25.15 -50.37
N SER A 299 -7.31 24.46 -49.99
CA SER A 299 -7.22 22.99 -50.02
C SER A 299 -7.69 22.33 -48.72
N GLY A 300 -8.03 23.08 -47.67
CA GLY A 300 -8.49 22.56 -46.39
C GLY A 300 -7.44 21.77 -45.60
N VAL A 301 -6.15 22.00 -45.86
CA VAL A 301 -5.03 21.28 -45.22
C VAL A 301 -4.21 22.21 -44.33
N ARG A 302 -3.39 21.66 -43.43
CA ARG A 302 -2.48 22.48 -42.63
C ARG A 302 -1.38 23.05 -43.51
N ILE A 303 -0.84 24.20 -43.13
CA ILE A 303 0.22 24.87 -43.89
C ILE A 303 1.49 24.00 -44.04
N SER A 304 1.78 23.17 -43.02
CA SER A 304 2.87 22.19 -43.06
C SER A 304 2.66 21.15 -44.14
N ASP A 305 1.43 20.67 -44.26
CA ASP A 305 1.07 19.59 -45.16
C ASP A 305 1.05 20.12 -46.60
N MET A 306 0.55 21.34 -46.81
CA MET A 306 0.65 22.04 -48.10
C MET A 306 2.11 22.22 -48.52
N LEU A 307 2.99 22.64 -47.61
CA LEU A 307 4.40 22.81 -47.89
C LEU A 307 5.07 21.47 -48.26
N GLU A 308 4.77 20.40 -47.52
CA GLU A 308 5.25 19.05 -47.80
C GLU A 308 4.76 18.54 -49.16
N MET A 309 3.49 18.73 -49.51
CA MET A 309 2.93 18.40 -50.82
C MET A 309 3.67 19.12 -51.94
N LEU A 310 3.89 20.43 -51.82
CA LEU A 310 4.59 21.22 -52.83
C LEU A 310 6.05 20.76 -53.02
N ILE A 311 6.75 20.44 -51.93
CA ILE A 311 8.12 19.91 -51.98
C ILE A 311 8.13 18.55 -52.70
N ASN A 312 7.24 17.64 -52.31
CA ASN A 312 7.16 16.30 -52.88
C ASN A 312 6.75 16.32 -54.36
N ASP A 313 5.78 17.16 -54.73
CA ASP A 313 5.34 17.33 -56.12
C ASP A 313 6.46 17.90 -57.00
N HIS A 314 7.18 18.91 -56.50
CA HIS A 314 8.32 19.46 -57.21
C HIS A 314 9.43 18.41 -57.35
N TYR A 315 9.77 17.71 -56.27
CA TYR A 315 10.78 16.64 -56.27
C TYR A 315 10.46 15.57 -57.31
N ARG A 316 9.20 15.08 -57.36
CA ARG A 316 8.74 14.12 -58.37
C ARG A 316 8.95 14.61 -59.80
N LYS A 317 8.63 15.89 -60.05
CA LYS A 317 8.75 16.50 -61.40
C LYS A 317 10.19 16.73 -61.83
N THR A 318 11.08 17.12 -60.91
CA THR A 318 12.44 17.56 -61.28
C THR A 318 13.52 16.52 -61.07
N CYS A 319 13.35 15.64 -60.08
CA CYS A 319 14.38 14.69 -59.69
C CYS A 319 14.07 13.26 -60.13
N GLY A 320 12.93 13.03 -60.79
CA GLY A 320 12.50 11.70 -61.24
C GLY A 320 12.38 10.73 -60.07
N GLY A 321 11.28 10.80 -59.32
CA GLY A 321 10.98 9.79 -58.31
C GLY A 321 10.37 8.53 -58.96
N GLU A 322 10.70 7.36 -58.41
CA GLU A 322 10.07 6.05 -58.70
C GLU A 322 8.54 6.09 -58.84
#